data_AF-A0A3D0P2V9-F1
#
_entry.id   AF-A0A3D0P2V9-F1
#
_cell.length_a   1.000
_cell.length_b   1.000
_cell.length_c   1.000
_cell.angle_alpha   90.00
_cell.angle_beta   90.00
_cell.angle_gamma   90.00
#
_symmetry.space_group_name_H-M   'P 1'
#
loop_
_entity.id
_entity.type
_entity.pdbx_description
1 polymer ?
#
loop_
_entity_poly.entity_id
_entity_poly.type
_entity_poly.pdbx_seq_one_letter_code
_entity_poly.pdbx_strand_id
1 'polypeptide(L)'
;ELLDMPDNICLEPGTGHLFMCEDSDYPGLSGRGDNFVRILTPNGMIADFARNILEGFEETEFAGATFSPDGTTLFFNIQTPGITVAVWGDFKNFKA
;
A
#
# COMPACT_ATOMS: atom_id res chain seq x y z
N GLU A 1 3.08 -13.96 10.39
CA GLU A 1 4.01 -13.15 9.57
C GLU A 1 3.47 -11.74 9.43
N LEU A 2 4.37 -10.75 9.30
CA LEU A 2 4.00 -9.33 9.26
C LEU A 2 3.39 -8.93 7.91
N LEU A 3 4.03 -9.29 6.80
CA LEU A 3 3.54 -9.06 5.44
C LEU A 3 2.67 -10.23 4.97
N ASP A 4 1.75 -9.95 4.04
CA ASP A 4 0.96 -10.96 3.32
C ASP A 4 0.99 -10.68 1.82
N MET A 5 1.55 -11.60 1.04
CA MET A 5 1.62 -11.49 -0.43
C MET A 5 1.97 -10.07 -0.96
N PRO A 6 3.08 -9.45 -0.50
CA PRO A 6 3.48 -8.15 -1.04
C PRO A 6 3.85 -8.31 -2.53
N ASP A 7 3.24 -7.50 -3.40
CA ASP A 7 3.47 -7.53 -4.85
C ASP A 7 4.11 -6.21 -5.31
N ASN A 8 3.30 -5.15 -5.45
CA ASN A 8 3.79 -3.89 -6.01
C ASN A 8 4.59 -3.09 -4.99
N ILE A 9 5.65 -2.42 -5.47
CA ILE A 9 6.46 -1.51 -4.66
C ILE A 9 6.60 -0.13 -5.29
N CYS A 10 6.66 0.90 -4.45
CA CYS A 10 6.85 2.29 -4.84
C CYS A 10 7.79 3.00 -3.85
N LEU A 11 8.81 3.71 -4.34
CA LEU A 11 9.71 4.48 -3.49
C LEU A 11 9.19 5.92 -3.32
N GLU A 12 9.12 6.41 -2.09
CA GLU A 12 8.88 7.84 -1.84
C GLU A 12 10.13 8.65 -2.27
N PRO A 13 9.97 9.72 -3.07
CA PRO A 13 11.11 10.42 -3.68
C PRO A 13 12.10 11.10 -2.73
N GLY A 14 11.71 11.45 -1.51
CA GLY A 14 12.49 12.29 -0.58
C GLY A 14 13.15 11.56 0.60
N THR A 15 12.55 10.48 1.11
CA THR A 15 12.96 9.78 2.33
C THR A 15 13.55 8.40 2.04
N GLY A 16 13.23 7.82 0.88
CA GLY A 16 13.54 6.42 0.57
C GLY A 16 12.66 5.43 1.33
N HIS A 17 11.51 5.85 1.87
CA HIS A 17 10.48 4.92 2.33
C HIS A 17 9.93 4.12 1.15
N LEU A 18 9.87 2.79 1.31
CA LEU A 18 9.29 1.89 0.32
C LEU A 18 7.84 1.59 0.69
N PHE A 19 6.92 1.97 -0.17
CA PHE A 19 5.51 1.59 -0.08
C PHE A 19 5.32 0.26 -0.78
N MET A 20 4.58 -0.66 -0.17
CA MET A 20 4.31 -1.99 -0.71
C MET A 20 2.80 -2.22 -0.71
N CYS A 21 2.27 -2.73 -1.82
CA CYS A 21 0.88 -3.14 -1.93
C CYS A 21 0.79 -4.65 -1.73
N GLU A 22 -0.16 -5.10 -0.92
CA GLU A 22 -0.47 -6.52 -0.74
C GLU A 22 -1.54 -6.99 -1.74
N ASP A 23 -1.39 -8.24 -2.21
CA ASP A 23 -2.33 -8.99 -3.06
C ASP A 23 -2.75 -10.29 -2.36
N SER A 24 -3.58 -10.14 -1.33
CA SER A 24 -4.05 -11.23 -0.46
C SER A 24 -5.41 -11.78 -0.88
N ASP A 25 -5.83 -11.57 -2.13
CA ASP A 25 -7.16 -11.83 -2.72
C ASP A 25 -7.49 -13.32 -2.91
N TYR A 26 -6.67 -14.20 -2.33
CA TYR A 26 -6.76 -15.64 -2.46
C TYR A 26 -7.01 -16.32 -1.10
N PRO A 27 -8.12 -16.01 -0.41
CA PRO A 27 -8.45 -16.62 0.86
C PRO A 27 -8.58 -18.15 0.70
N GLY A 28 -7.93 -18.89 1.59
CA GLY A 28 -7.95 -20.37 1.58
C GLY A 28 -6.85 -21.03 0.76
N LEU A 29 -6.02 -20.27 0.03
CA LEU A 29 -4.71 -20.73 -0.45
C LEU A 29 -3.65 -20.34 0.58
N SER A 30 -3.17 -19.10 0.50
CA SER A 30 -2.18 -18.55 1.41
C SER A 30 -2.42 -17.08 1.77
N GLY A 31 -3.37 -16.39 1.12
CA GLY A 31 -3.74 -15.02 1.46
C GLY A 31 -4.71 -15.00 2.63
N ARG A 32 -4.62 -13.95 3.47
CA ARG A 32 -5.52 -13.76 4.63
C ARG A 32 -6.77 -12.95 4.29
N GLY A 33 -6.87 -12.40 3.08
CA GLY A 33 -8.00 -11.59 2.62
C GLY A 33 -8.01 -10.14 3.14
N ASP A 34 -7.10 -9.75 4.03
CA ASP A 34 -6.93 -8.36 4.41
C ASP A 34 -5.77 -7.74 3.62
N ASN A 35 -6.08 -6.76 2.77
CA ASN A 35 -5.07 -6.06 1.97
C ASN A 35 -4.69 -4.71 2.55
N PHE A 36 -3.40 -4.41 2.47
CA PHE A 36 -2.83 -3.19 2.99
C PHE A 36 -1.83 -2.57 2.02
N VAL A 37 -1.69 -1.25 2.14
CA VAL A 37 -0.47 -0.56 1.75
C VAL A 37 0.43 -0.53 2.99
N ARG A 38 1.62 -1.08 2.88
CA ARG A 38 2.66 -1.12 3.93
C ARG A 38 3.74 -0.10 3.63
N ILE A 39 4.46 0.33 4.66
CA ILE A 39 5.69 1.12 4.52
C ILE A 39 6.84 0.33 5.11
N LEU A 40 7.95 0.24 4.38
CA LEU A 40 9.26 -0.18 4.86
C LEU A 40 10.19 1.03 4.88
N THR A 41 10.74 1.34 6.05
CA THR A 41 11.69 2.43 6.23
C THR A 41 13.13 2.00 5.91
N PRO A 42 14.05 2.93 5.58
CA PRO A 42 15.46 2.62 5.37
C PRO A 42 16.17 1.92 6.54
N ASN A 43 15.67 2.09 7.77
CA ASN A 43 16.19 1.40 8.96
C ASN A 43 15.52 0.04 9.23
N GLY A 44 14.69 -0.46 8.32
CA GLY A 44 14.11 -1.81 8.38
C GLY A 44 12.82 -1.92 9.21
N MET A 45 12.16 -0.82 9.54
CA MET A 45 10.87 -0.85 10.24
C MET A 45 9.73 -0.98 9.23
N ILE A 46 8.73 -1.78 9.56
CA ILE A 46 7.52 -1.94 8.77
C ILE A 46 6.33 -1.41 9.55
N ALA A 47 5.46 -0.65 8.89
CA ALA A 47 4.23 -0.11 9.44
C ALA A 47 3.07 -0.21 8.44
N ASP A 48 1.85 -0.23 8.99
CA ASP A 48 0.61 -0.18 8.20
C ASP A 48 0.34 1.26 7.78
N PHE A 49 0.21 1.50 6.48
CA PHE A 49 -0.15 2.83 5.96
C PHE A 49 -1.64 2.95 5.68
N ALA A 50 -2.22 1.96 5.00
CA ALA A 50 -3.64 1.91 4.70
C ALA A 50 -4.13 0.45 4.70
N ARG A 51 -5.40 0.24 5.06
CA ARG A 51 -6.12 -1.03 4.90
C ARG A 51 -7.28 -0.82 3.94
N ASN A 52 -7.55 -1.77 3.07
CA ASN A 52 -8.78 -1.75 2.28
C ASN A 52 -9.99 -2.01 3.22
N ILE A 53 -10.96 -1.11 3.19
CA ILE A 53 -12.22 -1.21 3.95
C ILE A 53 -13.44 -0.93 3.07
N LEU A 54 -13.27 -1.02 1.75
CA LEU A 54 -14.32 -0.73 0.78
C LEU A 54 -15.41 -1.80 0.86
N GLU A 55 -16.62 -1.39 1.24
CA GLU A 55 -17.75 -2.31 1.41
C GLU A 55 -18.05 -3.11 0.12
N GLY A 56 -18.09 -4.44 0.24
CA GLY A 56 -18.30 -5.38 -0.87
C GLY A 56 -17.06 -5.69 -1.70
N PHE A 57 -15.92 -5.08 -1.39
CA PHE A 57 -14.61 -5.28 -2.05
C PHE A 57 -13.48 -5.29 -1.02
N GLU A 58 -13.76 -5.70 0.22
CA GLU A 58 -12.82 -5.64 1.34
C GLU A 58 -11.60 -6.53 1.10
N GLU A 59 -11.83 -7.67 0.45
CA GLU A 59 -10.79 -8.65 0.13
C GLU A 59 -9.98 -8.31 -1.12
N THR A 60 -10.25 -7.17 -1.78
CA THR A 60 -9.55 -6.82 -3.01
C THR A 60 -8.19 -6.15 -2.77
N GLU A 61 -7.25 -6.46 -3.66
CA GLU A 61 -5.86 -6.05 -3.61
C GLU A 61 -5.66 -4.55 -3.88
N PHE A 62 -4.51 -4.07 -3.43
CA PHE A 62 -3.97 -2.82 -3.93
C PHE A 62 -3.13 -3.07 -5.19
N ALA A 63 -3.61 -2.65 -6.35
CA ALA A 63 -3.00 -2.94 -7.65
C ALA A 63 -2.09 -1.81 -8.16
N GLY A 64 -1.09 -1.46 -7.35
CA GLY A 64 -0.03 -0.53 -7.77
C GLY A 64 -0.07 0.81 -7.07
N ALA A 65 1.12 1.35 -6.80
CA ALA A 65 1.32 2.66 -6.19
C ALA A 65 2.33 3.52 -6.96
N THR A 66 2.13 4.83 -6.97
CA THR A 66 3.11 5.80 -7.48
C THR A 66 2.99 7.15 -6.79
N PHE A 67 4.10 7.88 -6.67
CA PHE A 67 4.09 9.26 -6.18
C PHE A 67 4.00 10.25 -7.34
N SER A 68 3.35 11.38 -7.08
CA SER A 68 3.51 12.57 -7.92
C SER A 68 4.99 12.96 -8.00
N PRO A 69 5.44 13.62 -9.10
CA PRO A 69 6.84 14.02 -9.24
C PRO A 69 7.40 14.89 -8.11
N ASP A 70 6.54 15.64 -7.42
CA ASP A 70 6.89 16.49 -6.27
C ASP A 70 6.83 15.76 -4.91
N GLY A 71 6.38 14.50 -4.89
CA GLY A 71 6.26 13.66 -3.69
C GLY A 71 5.12 14.06 -2.75
N THR A 72 4.22 14.96 -3.16
CA THR A 72 3.15 15.47 -2.28
C THR A 72 1.86 14.65 -2.33
N THR A 73 1.70 13.80 -3.35
CA THR A 73 0.53 12.95 -3.54
C THR A 73 0.98 11.53 -3.81
N LEU A 74 0.46 10.58 -3.03
CA LEU A 74 0.54 9.15 -3.32
C LEU A 74 -0.73 8.73 -4.06
N PHE A 75 -0.57 8.02 -5.16
CA PHE A 75 -1.66 7.34 -5.86
C PHE A 75 -1.53 5.83 -5.63
N PHE A 76 -2.64 5.15 -5.39
CA PHE A 76 -2.71 3.70 -5.48
C PHE A 76 -4.07 3.23 -5.98
N ASN A 77 -4.11 2.01 -6.49
CA ASN A 77 -5.30 1.42 -7.09
C ASN A 77 -5.91 0.35 -6.20
N ILE A 78 -7.24 0.26 -6.17
CA ILE A 78 -7.97 -0.93 -5.72
C ILE A 78 -8.41 -1.66 -7.00
N GLN A 79 -7.93 -2.89 -7.21
CA GLN A 79 -8.03 -3.58 -8.52
C GLN A 79 -9.49 -3.72 -8.99
N THR A 80 -10.34 -4.16 -8.09
CA THR A 80 -11.78 -4.37 -8.25
C THR A 80 -12.51 -3.54 -7.17
N PRO A 81 -13.40 -2.61 -7.53
CA PRO A 81 -14.03 -2.42 -8.84
C PRO A 81 -13.24 -1.53 -9.81
N GLY A 82 -11.96 -1.26 -9.55
CA GLY A 82 -11.13 -0.39 -10.40
C GLY A 82 -11.18 1.07 -9.96
N ILE A 83 -10.68 1.33 -8.76
CA ILE A 83 -10.66 2.67 -8.15
C ILE A 83 -9.23 3.17 -8.06
N THR A 84 -9.00 4.42 -8.43
CA THR A 84 -7.75 5.13 -8.13
C THR A 84 -7.97 6.06 -6.95
N VAL A 85 -7.16 5.91 -5.91
CA VAL A 85 -7.15 6.78 -4.74
C VAL A 85 -5.98 7.76 -4.87
N ALA A 86 -6.22 9.03 -4.55
CA ALA A 86 -5.18 10.04 -4.37
C ALA A 86 -5.13 10.41 -2.88
N VAL A 87 -3.95 10.31 -2.28
CA VAL A 87 -3.71 10.62 -0.87
C VAL A 87 -2.70 11.76 -0.79
N TRP A 88 -3.14 12.86 -0.17
CA TRP A 88 -2.29 14.01 0.14
C TRP A 88 -1.76 13.88 1.56
N GLY A 89 -0.49 14.22 1.76
CA GLY A 89 0.11 14.15 3.08
C GLY A 89 1.55 14.64 3.11
N ASP A 90 2.06 14.81 4.32
CA ASP A 90 3.48 15.11 4.56
C ASP A 90 4.27 13.79 4.69
N PHE A 91 4.47 13.12 3.57
CA PHE A 91 5.15 11.82 3.51
C PHE A 91 6.62 11.88 3.94
N LYS A 92 7.24 13.07 3.83
CA LYS A 92 8.63 13.30 4.22
C LYS A 92 8.85 13.21 5.73
N ASN A 93 7.81 13.55 6.50
CA ASN A 93 7.84 13.49 7.95
C ASN A 93 7.14 12.25 8.52
N PHE A 94 6.81 11.26 7.68
CA PHE A 94 6.27 9.99 8.14
C PHE A 94 7.26 9.31 9.10
N LYS A 95 6.76 8.87 10.25
CA LYS A 95 7.51 8.10 11.24
C LYS A 95 6.78 6.78 11.44
N ALA A 96 7.48 5.68 11.11
CA ALA A 96 7.03 4.33 11.42
C ALA A 96 7.02 4.09 12.94
#